data_AF-A0A7V4WFP9-F1
#
_entry.id   AF-A0A7V4WFP9-F1
#
_cell.length_a   1.000
_cell.length_b   1.000
_cell.length_c   1.000
_cell.angle_alpha   90.00
_cell.angle_beta   90.00
_cell.angle_gamma   90.00
#
_symmetry.space_group_name_H-M   'P 1'
#
loop_
_entity.id
_entity.type
_entity.pdbx_description
1 polymer ?
#
loop_
_entity_poly.entity_id
_entity_poly.type
_entity_poly.pdbx_seq_one_letter_code
_entity_poly.pdbx_strand_id
1 'polypeptide(L)' 'MPSIGINPTGQRGYFFDPHFDDQASMYMSGKYRTQLTDRTEIEEATVSVLKFKP' A
#
# COMPACT_ATOMS: atom_id res chain seq x y z
N MET A 1 -14.40 9.38 -9.44
CA MET A 1 -14.39 8.48 -8.26
C MET A 1 -12.98 7.93 -8.14
N PRO A 2 -12.37 7.95 -6.94
CA PRO A 2 -11.05 7.35 -6.74
C PRO A 2 -11.10 5.84 -7.03
N SER A 3 -10.03 5.29 -7.60
CA SER A 3 -9.88 3.85 -7.78
C SER A 3 -9.67 3.17 -6.43
N ILE A 4 -10.25 2.00 -6.22
CA ILE A 4 -10.10 1.23 -4.98
C ILE A 4 -9.44 -0.12 -5.28
N GLY A 5 -8.67 -0.62 -4.32
CA GLY A 5 -8.04 -1.92 -4.41
C GLY A 5 -7.54 -2.40 -3.06
N ILE A 6 -7.13 -3.66 -3.02
CA ILE A 6 -6.57 -4.30 -1.83
C ILE A 6 -5.69 -5.46 -2.27
N ASN A 7 -4.59 -5.69 -1.56
CA ASN A 7 -3.80 -6.90 -1.73
C ASN A 7 -4.37 -7.99 -0.81
N PRO A 8 -4.49 -9.26 -1.26
CA PRO A 8 -5.02 -10.33 -0.40
C PRO A 8 -4.25 -10.55 0.90
N THR A 9 -2.96 -10.17 0.95
CA THR A 9 -2.11 -10.20 2.15
C THR A 9 -1.50 -8.83 2.44
N GLY A 10 -0.53 -8.38 1.65
CA GLY A 10 0.23 -7.16 1.86
C GLY A 10 1.04 -6.80 0.60
N GLN A 11 1.87 -5.76 0.67
CA GLN A 11 2.67 -5.26 -0.46
C GLN A 11 4.08 -5.84 -0.53
N ARG A 12 4.49 -6.62 0.46
CA ARG A 12 5.84 -7.21 0.54
C ARG A 12 5.78 -8.72 0.56
N GLY A 13 6.78 -9.35 -0.05
CA GLY A 13 6.95 -10.80 -0.05
C GLY A 13 7.94 -11.31 1.01
N TYR A 14 8.59 -10.42 1.76
CA TYR A 14 9.52 -10.80 2.82
C TYR A 14 8.77 -11.04 4.14
N PHE A 15 8.88 -12.25 4.69
CA PHE A 15 8.07 -12.70 5.83
C PHE A 15 8.18 -11.82 7.08
N PHE A 16 9.35 -11.22 7.32
CA PHE A 16 9.56 -10.34 8.49
C PHE A 16 9.32 -8.86 8.17
N ASP A 17 8.83 -8.52 6.98
CA ASP A 17 8.46 -7.14 6.64
C ASP A 17 7.11 -6.80 7.29
N PRO A 18 6.96 -5.62 7.93
CA PRO A 18 5.68 -5.18 8.49
C PRO A 18 4.51 -5.14 7.50
N HIS A 19 4.82 -5.13 6.20
CA HIS A 19 3.86 -5.04 5.11
C HIS A 19 3.64 -6.38 4.38
N PHE A 20 3.95 -7.49 5.03
CA PHE A 20 3.75 -8.84 4.51
C PHE A 20 2.26 -9.24 4.51
N ASP A 21 1.54 -8.95 5.58
CA ASP A 21 0.16 -9.40 5.82
C ASP A 21 -0.78 -8.31 6.38
N ASP A 22 -0.35 -7.04 6.36
CA ASP A 22 -1.07 -5.89 6.92
C ASP A 22 -2.44 -5.59 6.29
N GLN A 23 -2.72 -6.12 5.09
CA GLN A 23 -3.99 -5.99 4.38
C GLN A 23 -4.88 -7.24 4.46
N ALA A 24 -4.40 -8.35 5.02
CA ALA A 24 -5.10 -9.65 4.99
C ALA A 24 -6.48 -9.59 5.67
N SER A 25 -6.55 -8.98 6.85
CA SER A 25 -7.82 -8.82 7.59
C SER A 25 -8.82 -7.94 6.83
N MET A 26 -8.34 -6.89 6.16
CA MET A 26 -9.18 -6.00 5.36
C MET A 26 -9.77 -6.76 4.16
N TYR A 27 -8.94 -7.50 3.44
CA TYR A 27 -9.38 -8.34 2.33
C TYR A 27 -10.46 -9.34 2.75
N MET A 28 -10.24 -10.07 3.84
CA MET A 28 -11.22 -11.04 4.37
C MET A 28 -12.55 -10.38 4.77
N SER A 29 -12.51 -9.13 5.22
CA SER A 29 -13.71 -8.35 5.57
C SER A 29 -14.36 -7.64 4.39
N GLY A 30 -13.87 -7.84 3.16
CA GLY A 30 -14.39 -7.16 1.96
C GLY A 30 -14.10 -5.65 1.94
N LYS A 31 -13.11 -5.18 2.71
CA LYS A 31 -12.70 -3.78 2.75
C LYS A 31 -11.63 -3.51 1.71
N TYR A 32 -11.70 -2.33 1.11
CA TYR A 32 -10.77 -1.84 0.10
C TYR A 32 -10.22 -0.48 0.53
N ARG A 33 -9.06 -0.13 -0.01
CA ARG A 33 -8.44 1.19 0.18
C ARG A 33 -8.37 1.95 -1.14
N THR A 34 -8.33 3.28 -1.03
CA THR A 34 -8.08 4.16 -2.17
C THR A 34 -6.69 3.91 -2.74
N GLN A 35 -6.60 3.80 -4.07
CA GLN A 35 -5.34 3.83 -4.81
C GLN A 35 -4.98 5.30 -5.07
N LEU A 36 -3.85 5.74 -4.51
CA LEU A 36 -3.38 7.11 -4.66
C LEU A 36 -2.80 7.30 -6.06
N THR A 37 -3.35 8.24 -6.83
CA THR A 37 -2.84 8.63 -8.15
C THR A 37 -2.53 10.12 -8.24
N ASP A 38 -3.08 10.93 -7.34
CA ASP A 38 -2.71 12.34 -7.22
C ASP A 38 -1.34 12.48 -6.56
N ARG A 39 -0.51 13.37 -7.09
CA ARG A 39 0.87 13.55 -6.61
C ARG A 39 0.92 14.07 -5.17
N THR A 40 0.06 15.02 -4.83
CA THR A 40 0.03 15.65 -3.51
C THR A 40 -0.35 14.61 -2.47
N GLU A 41 -1.38 13.81 -2.74
CA GLU A 41 -1.82 12.73 -1.86
C GLU A 41 -0.74 11.65 -1.69
N ILE A 42 -0.02 11.31 -2.78
CA ILE A 42 1.12 10.37 -2.71
C ILE A 42 2.22 10.94 -1.81
N GLU A 43 2.59 12.21 -1.99
CA GLU A 43 3.64 12.87 -1.19
C GLU A 43 3.25 12.95 0.29
N GLU A 44 1.98 13.25 0.61
CA GLU A 44 1.45 13.27 1.98
C GLU A 44 1.43 11.87 2.65
N ALA A 45 1.12 10.82 1.89
CA ALA A 45 1.05 9.45 2.39
C ALA A 45 2.40 8.70 2.38
N THR A 46 3.47 9.31 1.88
CA THR A 46 4.77 8.64 1.70
C THR A 46 5.47 8.39 3.04
N VAL A 47 5.75 7.12 3.35
CA VAL A 47 6.49 6.73 4.56
C VAL A 47 8.01 6.76 4.35
N SER A 48 8.50 6.44 3.16
CA SER A 48 9.94 6.40 2.87
C SER A 48 10.23 6.66 1.39
N VAL A 49 11.36 7.31 1.11
CA VAL A 49 11.82 7.62 -0.27
C VAL A 49 13.23 7.09 -0.47
N LEU A 50 13.41 6.28 -1.51
CA LEU A 50 14.72 5.83 -1.99
C LEU A 50 15.09 6.63 -3.26
N LYS A 51 16.22 7.34 -3.21
CA LYS A 51 16.76 8.09 -4.36
C LYS A 51 17.98 7.37 -4.91
N PHE A 52 17.85 6.77 -6.09
CA PHE A 52 18.99 6.19 -6.81
C PHE A 52 19.84 7.29 -7.45
N LYS A 53 21.15 7.09 -7.47
CA LYS A 53 22.12 7.94 -8.18
C LYS A 53 22.97 7.06 -9.09
N PRO A 54 23.41 7.57 -10.25
CA PRO A 54 24.38 6.88 -11.11
C PRO A 54 25.66 6.53 -10.37
#